data_AF-A0A0B2RLQ8-F1
#
_entry.id   AF-A0A0B2RLQ8-F1
#
_cell.length_a   1.000
_cell.length_b   1.000
_cell.length_c   1.000
_cell.angle_alpha   90.00
_cell.angle_beta   90.00
_cell.angle_gamma   90.00
#
_symmetry.space_group_name_H-M   'P 1'
#
loop_
_entity.id
_entity.type
_entity.pdbx_description
1 polymer ?
#
loop_
_entity_poly.entity_id
_entity_poly.type
_entity_poly.pdbx_seq_one_letter_code
_entity_poly.pdbx_strand_id
1 'polypeptide(L)'
;SAYAQNPQQTAESLISLLDKAESVVPREFRPKTPVGVGVLAILDILNLCFVSRICEYKVRDLLKQRSTLKSELDAVTVLDGTQEGAFQWVTIPYLLGKLGKDFSETVGVVDLGGGSVQMAYAISETVAAKAPKVSLGEDQYAKKCTHTKCTFGGIWNGGGGDGQKNLFVASFFFDRAAEAGFADPNLQVVKVCPVDFEACKLVKQNLKMPNPLINVLRKGTFHIYAWISYTNIHCLLDLVGLDPWQQIITLVKKVRYHDAFVEAAWSLGSTIEAVSST
;
A
#
# COMPACT_ATOMS: atom_id res chain seq x y z
N SER A 1 12.59 5.20 -10.64
CA SER A 1 13.80 5.55 -9.86
C SER A 1 15.10 5.10 -10.54
N ALA A 2 15.19 3.89 -11.10
CA ALA A 2 16.41 3.40 -11.77
C ALA A 2 16.95 4.32 -12.89
N TYR A 3 16.08 5.04 -13.59
CA TYR A 3 16.43 6.01 -14.64
C TYR A 3 16.35 7.46 -14.18
N ALA A 4 16.54 7.74 -12.89
CA ALA A 4 16.36 9.08 -12.34
C ALA A 4 17.27 10.17 -12.93
N GLN A 5 18.34 9.82 -13.65
CA GLN A 5 19.18 10.79 -14.36
C GLN A 5 18.85 10.86 -15.86
N ASN A 6 17.93 10.03 -16.36
CA ASN A 6 17.52 9.97 -17.76
C ASN A 6 15.98 10.02 -17.88
N PRO A 7 15.41 11.25 -17.98
CA PRO A 7 13.97 11.43 -18.10
C PRO A 7 13.35 10.77 -19.34
N GLN A 8 14.11 10.73 -20.44
CA GLN A 8 13.66 10.12 -21.69
C GLN A 8 13.52 8.61 -21.52
N GLN A 9 14.55 7.95 -20.98
CA GLN A 9 14.51 6.51 -20.71
C GLN A 9 13.46 6.14 -19.65
N THR A 10 13.19 7.04 -18.69
CA THR A 10 12.07 6.87 -17.74
C THR A 10 10.75 6.74 -18.49
N ALA A 11 10.46 7.63 -19.44
CA ALA A 11 9.24 7.56 -20.24
C ALA A 11 9.24 6.31 -21.14
N GLU A 12 10.33 6.06 -21.87
CA GLU A 12 10.43 4.94 -22.82
C GLU A 12 10.26 3.56 -22.14
N SER A 13 10.64 3.44 -20.86
CA SER A 13 10.42 2.21 -20.09
C SER A 13 8.95 1.80 -19.99
N LEU A 14 8.02 2.75 -20.14
CA LEU A 14 6.57 2.52 -20.06
C LEU A 14 5.94 2.08 -21.40
N ILE A 15 6.67 2.17 -22.52
CA ILE A 15 6.14 1.88 -23.87
C ILE A 15 5.56 0.47 -23.94
N SER A 16 6.29 -0.53 -23.43
CA SER A 16 5.84 -1.93 -23.46
C SER A 16 4.54 -2.16 -22.67
N LEU A 17 4.35 -1.45 -21.56
CA LEU A 17 3.14 -1.51 -20.74
C LEU A 17 1.98 -0.81 -21.46
N LEU A 18 2.25 0.32 -22.11
CA LEU A 18 1.25 1.05 -22.89
C LEU A 18 0.78 0.25 -24.11
N ASP A 19 1.69 -0.43 -24.82
CA ASP A 19 1.33 -1.38 -25.88
C ASP A 19 0.39 -2.46 -25.38
N LYS A 20 0.70 -3.02 -24.20
CA LYS A 20 -0.13 -4.05 -23.61
C LYS A 20 -1.51 -3.51 -23.24
N ALA A 21 -1.60 -2.33 -22.63
CA ALA A 21 -2.86 -1.69 -22.28
C ALA A 21 -3.73 -1.43 -23.52
N GLU A 22 -3.15 -0.86 -24.58
CA GLU A 22 -3.87 -0.59 -25.83
C GLU A 22 -4.29 -1.87 -26.56
N SER A 23 -3.52 -2.96 -26.44
CA SER A 23 -3.89 -4.25 -27.04
C SER A 23 -5.14 -4.86 -26.40
N VAL A 24 -5.46 -4.47 -25.16
CA VAL A 24 -6.64 -4.95 -24.41
C VAL A 24 -7.86 -4.06 -24.65
N VAL A 25 -7.66 -2.75 -24.85
CA VAL A 25 -8.77 -1.80 -25.08
C VAL A 25 -9.16 -1.78 -26.57
N PRO A 26 -10.42 -2.13 -26.92
CA PRO A 26 -10.88 -2.08 -28.32
C PRO A 26 -10.78 -0.67 -28.90
N ARG A 27 -10.45 -0.57 -30.19
CA ARG A 27 -10.10 0.70 -30.86
C ARG A 27 -11.17 1.77 -30.69
N GLU A 28 -12.44 1.39 -30.74
CA GLU A 28 -13.59 2.28 -30.58
C GLU A 28 -13.71 2.91 -29.18
N PHE A 29 -13.18 2.26 -28.14
CA PHE A 29 -13.24 2.74 -26.76
C PHE A 29 -12.00 3.54 -26.34
N ARG A 30 -10.89 3.45 -27.08
CA ARG A 30 -9.62 4.10 -26.70
C ARG A 30 -9.76 5.62 -26.48
N PRO A 31 -10.43 6.41 -27.36
CA PRO A 31 -10.57 7.85 -27.16
C PRO A 31 -11.38 8.24 -25.90
N LYS A 32 -12.12 7.29 -25.31
CA LYS A 32 -12.92 7.49 -24.09
C LYS A 32 -12.30 6.85 -22.86
N THR A 33 -11.25 6.06 -23.01
CA THR A 33 -10.62 5.30 -21.92
C THR A 33 -9.51 6.14 -21.30
N PRO A 34 -9.64 6.60 -20.04
CA PRO A 34 -8.60 7.36 -19.37
C PRO A 34 -7.33 6.53 -19.21
N VAL A 35 -6.17 7.16 -19.42
CA VAL A 35 -4.86 6.60 -19.07
C VAL A 35 -4.19 7.49 -18.04
N GLY A 36 -3.70 6.89 -16.96
CA GLY A 36 -3.04 7.58 -15.87
C GLY A 36 -1.79 6.84 -15.39
N VAL A 37 -0.81 7.60 -14.91
CA VAL A 37 0.43 7.10 -14.29
C VAL A 37 0.59 7.77 -12.93
N GLY A 38 0.45 6.98 -11.86
CA GLY A 38 0.77 7.39 -10.50
C GLY A 38 2.22 7.05 -10.16
N VAL A 39 2.95 8.00 -9.56
CA VAL A 39 4.31 7.76 -9.06
C VAL A 39 4.35 8.02 -7.56
N LEU A 40 4.69 6.99 -6.79
CA LEU A 40 4.76 7.08 -5.33
C LEU A 40 5.95 7.94 -4.89
N ALA A 41 5.70 8.90 -3.99
CA ALA A 41 6.72 9.73 -3.38
C ALA A 41 7.43 8.99 -2.22
N ILE A 42 8.41 8.15 -2.53
CA ILE A 42 9.30 7.53 -1.53
C ILE A 42 10.27 8.60 -0.97
N LEU A 43 10.64 8.51 0.31
CA LEU A 43 11.43 9.52 1.05
C LEU A 43 12.75 9.98 0.37
N ASP A 44 13.33 9.20 -0.54
CA ASP A 44 14.54 9.56 -1.31
C ASP A 44 14.27 10.16 -2.70
N ILE A 45 13.00 10.27 -3.11
CA ILE A 45 12.61 10.82 -4.44
C ILE A 45 12.69 12.35 -4.48
N LEU A 46 12.86 13.02 -3.33
CA LEU A 46 13.08 14.47 -3.25
C LEU A 46 14.33 14.94 -4.01
N ASN A 47 15.31 14.06 -4.24
CA ASN A 47 16.50 14.33 -5.06
C ASN A 47 16.49 13.62 -6.44
N LEU A 48 15.38 12.97 -6.84
CA LEU A 48 15.26 12.22 -8.09
C LEU A 48 14.39 12.96 -9.13
N CYS A 49 14.60 12.68 -10.42
CA CYS A 49 14.00 13.40 -11.56
C CYS A 49 12.48 13.60 -11.56
N PHE A 50 11.70 12.80 -10.81
CA PHE A 50 10.25 13.01 -10.74
C PHE A 50 9.87 14.29 -9.99
N VAL A 51 10.65 14.69 -8.97
CA VAL A 51 10.44 15.96 -8.25
C VAL A 51 10.86 17.17 -9.09
N SER A 52 11.75 16.98 -10.07
CA SER A 52 12.15 18.05 -11.01
C SER A 52 11.07 18.43 -12.04
N ARG A 53 9.89 17.78 -12.04
CA ARG A 53 8.81 17.89 -13.06
C ARG A 53 9.20 17.44 -14.48
N ILE A 54 10.48 17.21 -14.76
CA ILE A 54 10.96 16.82 -16.10
C ILE A 54 10.51 15.40 -16.46
N CYS A 55 10.65 14.43 -15.55
CA CYS A 55 10.19 13.06 -15.79
C CYS A 55 8.66 13.01 -15.98
N GLU A 56 7.91 13.72 -15.14
CA GLU A 56 6.47 13.86 -15.26
C GLU A 56 6.06 14.42 -16.64
N TYR A 57 6.72 15.50 -17.08
CA TYR A 57 6.51 16.06 -18.40
C TYR A 57 6.80 15.06 -19.52
N LYS A 58 7.92 14.33 -19.46
CA LYS A 58 8.29 13.34 -20.48
C LYS A 58 7.31 12.17 -20.56
N VAL A 59 6.78 11.71 -19.42
CA VAL A 59 5.74 10.68 -19.40
C VAL A 59 4.43 11.24 -19.98
N ARG A 60 4.02 12.47 -19.62
CA ARG A 60 2.85 13.11 -20.22
C ARG A 60 2.98 13.27 -21.73
N ASP A 61 4.15 13.68 -22.20
CA ASP A 61 4.45 13.84 -23.62
C ASP A 61 4.37 12.51 -24.36
N LEU A 62 4.92 11.44 -23.78
CA LEU A 62 4.78 10.08 -24.31
C LEU A 62 3.31 9.64 -24.40
N LEU A 63 2.52 9.85 -23.34
CA LEU A 63 1.10 9.50 -23.33
C LEU A 63 0.35 10.25 -24.45
N LYS A 64 0.61 11.55 -24.61
CA LYS A 64 -0.05 12.38 -25.63
C LYS A 64 0.36 12.03 -27.06
N GLN A 65 1.64 11.74 -27.30
CA GLN A 65 2.16 11.54 -28.66
C GLN A 65 1.96 10.11 -29.16
N ARG A 66 2.00 9.11 -28.27
CA ARG A 66 2.07 7.69 -28.64
C ARG A 66 0.84 6.89 -28.22
N SER A 67 0.03 7.35 -27.27
CA SER A 67 -1.21 6.67 -26.89
C SER A 67 -2.40 7.17 -27.71
N THR A 68 -3.30 6.25 -28.01
CA THR A 68 -4.66 6.48 -28.51
C THR A 68 -5.70 6.50 -27.38
N LEU A 69 -5.26 6.26 -26.13
CA LEU A 69 -6.07 6.41 -24.92
C LEU A 69 -6.24 7.89 -24.54
N LYS A 70 -7.28 8.19 -23.78
CA LYS A 70 -7.59 9.55 -23.31
C LYS A 70 -6.60 9.97 -22.21
N SER A 71 -5.69 10.89 -22.52
CA SER A 71 -4.75 11.46 -21.54
C SER A 71 -5.22 12.86 -21.11
N GLU A 72 -5.57 13.01 -19.84
CA GLU A 72 -5.90 14.29 -19.21
C GLU A 72 -4.64 15.08 -18.78
N LEU A 73 -4.82 16.31 -18.29
CA LEU A 73 -3.71 17.15 -17.81
C LEU A 73 -3.04 16.58 -16.55
N ASP A 74 -3.83 15.95 -15.69
CA ASP A 74 -3.44 15.28 -14.44
C ASP A 74 -3.16 13.77 -14.63
N ALA A 75 -3.08 13.30 -15.88
CA ALA A 75 -2.79 11.90 -16.22
C ALA A 75 -1.43 11.39 -15.70
N VAL A 76 -0.53 12.27 -15.26
CA VAL A 76 0.70 11.85 -14.57
C VAL A 76 0.78 12.64 -13.28
N THR A 77 0.76 11.92 -12.16
CA THR A 77 0.67 12.54 -10.84
C THR A 77 1.63 11.85 -9.88
N VAL A 78 2.32 12.65 -9.07
CA VAL A 78 3.05 12.16 -7.90
C VAL A 78 2.04 11.93 -6.79
N LEU A 79 1.89 10.68 -6.37
CA LEU A 79 1.02 10.30 -5.28
C LEU A 79 1.79 10.47 -3.97
N ASP A 80 1.24 11.28 -3.08
CA ASP A 80 1.69 11.27 -1.69
C ASP A 80 1.21 10.01 -0.97
N GLY A 81 1.79 9.75 0.21
CA GLY A 81 1.44 8.56 0.98
C GLY A 81 -0.02 8.54 1.43
N THR A 82 -0.67 9.69 1.62
CA THR A 82 -2.08 9.71 2.03
C THR A 82 -3.01 9.36 0.87
N GLN A 83 -2.68 9.78 -0.35
CA GLN A 83 -3.39 9.40 -1.58
C GLN A 83 -3.23 7.91 -1.87
N GLU A 84 -2.00 7.38 -1.74
CA GLU A 84 -1.75 5.93 -1.90
C GLU A 84 -2.64 5.11 -0.94
N GLY A 85 -2.64 5.47 0.35
CA GLY A 85 -3.47 4.82 1.36
C GLY A 85 -4.97 4.98 1.09
N ALA A 86 -5.42 6.17 0.69
CA ALA A 86 -6.83 6.44 0.37
C ALA A 86 -7.31 5.62 -0.83
N PHE A 87 -6.53 5.54 -1.91
CA PHE A 87 -6.88 4.76 -3.08
C PHE A 87 -6.88 3.25 -2.81
N GLN A 88 -5.94 2.75 -2.01
CA GLN A 88 -6.00 1.37 -1.57
C GLN A 88 -7.22 1.13 -0.66
N TRP A 89 -7.56 2.10 0.19
CA TRP A 89 -8.78 2.06 0.99
C TRP A 89 -10.06 2.15 0.16
N VAL A 90 -10.06 2.75 -1.04
CA VAL A 90 -11.21 2.64 -1.96
C VAL A 90 -11.25 1.23 -2.58
N THR A 91 -10.09 0.69 -2.95
CA THR A 91 -9.93 -0.60 -3.63
C THR A 91 -10.51 -1.77 -2.82
N ILE A 92 -10.10 -1.93 -1.55
CA ILE A 92 -10.45 -3.12 -0.78
C ILE A 92 -11.95 -3.18 -0.45
N PRO A 93 -12.58 -2.15 0.14
CA PRO A 93 -14.02 -2.11 0.34
C PRO A 93 -14.81 -2.21 -0.95
N TYR A 94 -14.33 -1.66 -2.08
CA TYR A 94 -14.99 -1.88 -3.38
C TYR A 94 -15.03 -3.38 -3.73
N LEU A 95 -13.88 -4.04 -3.70
CA LEU A 95 -13.76 -5.48 -4.02
C LEU A 95 -14.55 -6.37 -3.03
N LEU A 96 -14.77 -5.90 -1.81
CA LEU A 96 -15.56 -6.61 -0.79
C LEU A 96 -17.06 -6.25 -0.80
N GLY A 97 -17.52 -5.36 -1.69
CA GLY A 97 -18.91 -4.88 -1.70
C GLY A 97 -19.30 -4.13 -0.42
N LYS A 98 -18.35 -3.37 0.13
CA LYS A 98 -18.46 -2.56 1.35
C LYS A 98 -18.33 -1.05 1.09
N LEU A 99 -17.91 -0.63 -0.10
CA LEU A 99 -17.88 0.78 -0.48
C LEU A 99 -19.31 1.36 -0.48
N GLY A 100 -19.50 2.53 0.12
CA GLY A 100 -20.81 3.19 0.26
C GLY A 100 -21.69 2.69 1.41
N LYS A 101 -21.22 1.70 2.20
CA LYS A 101 -21.89 1.28 3.44
C LYS A 101 -21.52 2.19 4.61
N ASP A 102 -22.17 1.97 5.75
CA ASP A 102 -21.78 2.64 7.00
C ASP A 102 -20.30 2.36 7.33
N PHE A 103 -19.60 3.34 7.89
CA PHE A 103 -18.17 3.23 8.18
C PHE A 103 -17.84 2.02 9.08
N SER A 104 -18.76 1.62 9.97
CA SER A 104 -18.61 0.44 10.83
C SER A 104 -18.65 -0.89 10.07
N GLU A 105 -19.22 -0.91 8.87
CA GLU A 105 -19.25 -2.08 8.00
C GLU A 105 -18.07 -2.14 7.03
N THR A 106 -17.27 -1.08 6.95
CA THR A 106 -16.08 -1.02 6.09
C THR A 106 -14.91 -1.80 6.70
N VAL A 107 -13.75 -1.71 6.07
CA VAL A 107 -12.50 -2.31 6.54
C VAL A 107 -11.41 -1.24 6.52
N GLY A 108 -10.41 -1.39 7.37
CA GLY A 108 -9.19 -0.60 7.30
C GLY A 108 -8.14 -1.31 6.46
N VAL A 109 -7.22 -0.54 5.89
CA VAL A 109 -6.10 -1.03 5.10
C VAL A 109 -4.77 -0.57 5.70
N VAL A 110 -3.78 -1.45 5.63
CA VAL A 110 -2.39 -1.14 5.97
C VAL A 110 -1.50 -1.54 4.80
N ASP A 111 -0.79 -0.59 4.22
CA ASP A 111 0.18 -0.85 3.17
C ASP A 111 1.60 -0.74 3.72
N LEU A 112 2.45 -1.73 3.45
CA LEU A 112 3.89 -1.60 3.66
C LEU A 112 4.59 -1.61 2.30
N GLY A 113 4.83 -0.40 1.80
CA GLY A 113 5.62 -0.17 0.60
C GLY A 113 7.13 -0.19 0.87
N GLY A 114 7.91 0.21 -0.14
CA GLY A 114 9.37 0.17 -0.08
C GLY A 114 10.03 1.21 0.82
N GLY A 115 9.35 2.31 1.13
CA GLY A 115 9.89 3.36 2.00
C GLY A 115 8.87 4.11 2.83
N SER A 116 7.64 3.61 2.91
CA SER A 116 6.56 4.16 3.72
C SER A 116 5.61 3.06 4.15
N VAL A 117 4.87 3.33 5.23
CA VAL A 117 3.70 2.57 5.64
C VAL A 117 2.50 3.50 5.60
N GLN A 118 1.40 3.02 5.05
CA GLN A 118 0.14 3.75 5.00
C GLN A 118 -0.90 3.02 5.86
N MET A 119 -1.71 3.78 6.58
CA MET A 119 -2.89 3.29 7.29
C MET A 119 -4.07 4.15 6.87
N ALA A 120 -5.14 3.52 6.39
CA ALA A 120 -6.36 4.21 6.02
C ALA A 120 -7.58 3.41 6.45
N TYR A 121 -8.52 4.07 7.11
CA TYR A 121 -9.77 3.48 7.56
C TYR A 121 -10.81 4.59 7.79
N ALA A 122 -12.09 4.24 7.68
CA ALA A 122 -13.16 5.23 7.87
C ALA A 122 -13.46 5.46 9.36
N ILE A 123 -13.77 6.71 9.69
CA ILE A 123 -14.13 7.18 11.03
C ILE A 123 -15.47 7.91 11.00
N SER A 124 -16.12 8.05 12.15
CA SER A 124 -17.35 8.84 12.25
C SER A 124 -17.07 10.32 12.03
N GLU A 125 -18.08 11.06 11.54
CA GLU A 125 -18.01 12.52 11.40
C GLU A 125 -17.67 13.22 12.71
N THR A 126 -18.13 12.68 13.84
CA THR A 126 -17.86 13.22 15.19
C THR A 126 -16.40 13.09 15.60
N VAL A 127 -15.70 12.05 15.14
CA VAL A 127 -14.25 11.88 15.35
C VAL A 127 -13.48 12.75 14.36
N ALA A 128 -13.91 12.78 13.09
CA ALA A 128 -13.31 13.62 12.04
C ALA A 128 -13.36 15.11 12.40
N ALA A 129 -14.47 15.61 12.96
CA ALA A 129 -14.62 16.99 13.41
C ALA A 129 -13.64 17.38 14.54
N LYS A 130 -13.10 16.40 15.27
CA LYS A 130 -12.11 16.57 16.34
C LYS A 130 -10.68 16.30 15.87
N ALA A 131 -10.49 16.02 14.57
CA ALA A 131 -9.18 15.75 14.02
C ALA A 131 -8.24 16.95 14.23
N PRO A 132 -7.00 16.72 14.67
CA PRO A 132 -6.00 17.78 14.76
C PRO A 132 -5.78 18.43 13.41
N LYS A 133 -5.64 19.77 13.40
CA LYS A 133 -5.23 20.49 12.19
C LYS A 133 -3.73 20.32 12.02
N VAL A 134 -3.30 19.78 10.89
CA VAL A 134 -1.88 19.65 10.55
C VAL A 134 -1.33 21.03 10.16
N SER A 135 -0.33 21.53 10.88
CA SER A 135 0.45 22.70 10.46
C SER A 135 1.45 22.29 9.38
N LEU A 136 1.36 22.92 8.19
CA LEU A 136 2.33 22.71 7.12
C LEU A 136 3.73 23.18 7.57
N GLY A 137 4.72 22.29 7.51
CA GLY A 137 6.14 22.65 7.66
C GLY A 137 6.78 22.39 9.04
N GLU A 138 6.11 21.71 9.98
CA GLU A 138 6.78 21.29 11.21
C GLU A 138 7.43 19.90 11.09
N ASP A 139 8.68 19.77 11.56
CA ASP A 139 9.42 18.51 11.61
C ASP A 139 8.62 17.41 12.32
N GLN A 140 8.45 16.26 11.67
CA GLN A 140 7.58 15.16 12.11
C GLN A 140 8.31 14.09 12.93
N TYR A 141 9.62 14.26 13.18
CA TYR A 141 10.40 13.26 13.90
C TYR A 141 10.28 13.46 15.42
N ALA A 142 9.65 12.47 16.06
CA ALA A 142 9.61 12.28 17.51
C ALA A 142 9.02 13.44 18.33
N LYS A 143 7.78 13.86 18.02
CA LYS A 143 7.02 14.75 18.91
C LYS A 143 6.40 13.98 20.07
N LYS A 144 6.29 14.65 21.22
CA LYS A 144 5.42 14.18 22.32
C LYS A 144 3.99 14.13 21.82
N CYS A 145 3.25 13.09 22.18
CA CYS A 145 1.84 12.99 21.84
C CYS A 145 1.08 14.15 22.51
N THR A 146 0.54 15.06 21.69
CA THR A 146 -0.28 16.20 22.12
C THR A 146 -1.79 15.90 22.01
N HIS A 147 -2.13 14.68 21.58
CA HIS A 147 -3.49 14.23 21.33
C HIS A 147 -3.90 13.13 22.31
N THR A 148 -5.19 12.78 22.33
CA THR A 148 -5.76 11.79 23.27
C THR A 148 -5.14 10.40 23.08
N LYS A 149 -4.85 10.01 21.84
CA LYS A 149 -4.14 8.79 21.47
C LYS A 149 -3.29 9.04 20.23
N CYS A 150 -2.04 8.64 20.26
CA CYS A 150 -1.12 8.70 19.13
C CYS A 150 -0.60 7.31 18.79
N THR A 151 -0.14 7.14 17.55
CA THR A 151 0.69 6.02 17.13
C THR A 151 2.14 6.30 17.54
N PHE A 152 2.99 6.69 16.60
CA PHE A 152 4.39 7.00 16.84
C PHE A 152 4.74 8.38 16.27
N GLY A 153 5.85 8.96 16.73
CA GLY A 153 6.26 10.30 16.30
C GLY A 153 5.29 11.43 16.69
N GLY A 154 4.31 11.16 17.57
CA GLY A 154 3.26 12.10 17.93
C GLY A 154 2.11 12.17 16.92
N ILE A 155 2.06 11.27 15.94
CA ILE A 155 0.99 11.21 14.94
C ILE A 155 -0.30 10.72 15.60
N TRP A 156 -1.39 11.47 15.40
CA TRP A 156 -2.71 11.08 15.90
C TRP A 156 -3.17 9.78 15.26
N ASN A 157 -3.68 8.85 16.07
CA ASN A 157 -4.05 7.52 15.59
C ASN A 157 -5.40 7.47 14.87
N GLY A 158 -6.05 8.60 14.63
CA GLY A 158 -7.38 8.69 14.00
C GLY A 158 -8.55 8.29 14.89
N GLY A 159 -8.34 8.07 16.20
CA GLY A 159 -9.39 7.72 17.17
C GLY A 159 -9.84 6.25 17.17
N GLY A 160 -9.34 5.42 16.24
CA GLY A 160 -9.74 4.04 16.05
C GLY A 160 -11.23 3.87 15.75
N GLY A 161 -11.83 2.78 16.24
CA GLY A 161 -13.27 2.49 16.10
C GLY A 161 -13.57 1.38 15.09
N ASP A 162 -14.85 1.23 14.74
CA ASP A 162 -15.33 0.07 13.98
C ASP A 162 -14.75 -0.01 12.55
N GLY A 163 -14.43 1.12 11.91
CA GLY A 163 -13.77 1.13 10.60
C GLY A 163 -12.35 0.55 10.63
N GLN A 164 -11.70 0.50 11.80
CA GLN A 164 -10.36 -0.09 11.98
C GLN A 164 -10.41 -1.56 12.46
N LYS A 165 -11.59 -2.10 12.75
CA LYS A 165 -11.75 -3.39 13.44
C LYS A 165 -11.29 -4.57 12.57
N ASN A 166 -11.65 -4.51 11.29
CA ASN A 166 -11.26 -5.49 10.28
C ASN A 166 -10.17 -4.90 9.40
N LEU A 167 -8.96 -5.46 9.46
CA LEU A 167 -7.81 -4.92 8.73
C LEU A 167 -7.34 -5.84 7.60
N PHE A 168 -7.12 -5.22 6.45
CA PHE A 168 -6.49 -5.82 5.28
C PHE A 168 -5.09 -5.25 5.15
N VAL A 169 -4.09 -6.11 5.28
CA VAL A 169 -2.69 -5.74 5.40
C VAL A 169 -1.96 -6.26 4.16
N ALA A 170 -1.42 -5.36 3.36
CA ALA A 170 -1.00 -5.63 1.98
C ALA A 170 0.53 -5.54 1.78
N SER A 171 0.94 -5.76 0.53
CA SER A 171 2.32 -5.60 0.04
C SER A 171 3.34 -6.39 0.85
N PHE A 172 4.41 -5.75 1.36
CA PHE A 172 5.51 -6.47 1.97
C PHE A 172 5.14 -7.24 3.24
N PHE A 173 4.05 -6.91 3.92
CA PHE A 173 3.60 -7.74 5.05
C PHE A 173 3.30 -9.17 4.63
N PHE A 174 2.63 -9.37 3.47
CA PHE A 174 2.35 -10.71 2.97
C PHE A 174 3.64 -11.42 2.58
N ASP A 175 4.52 -10.74 1.85
CA ASP A 175 5.79 -11.35 1.38
C ASP A 175 6.65 -11.79 2.56
N ARG A 176 6.75 -10.97 3.60
CA ARG A 176 7.47 -11.34 4.82
C ARG A 176 6.80 -12.49 5.55
N ALA A 177 5.48 -12.52 5.69
CA ALA A 177 4.79 -13.65 6.29
C ALA A 177 5.03 -14.98 5.54
N ALA A 178 5.05 -14.92 4.20
CA ALA A 178 5.32 -16.07 3.35
C ALA A 178 6.79 -16.53 3.46
N GLU A 179 7.74 -15.60 3.48
CA GLU A 179 9.16 -15.89 3.68
C GLU A 179 9.45 -16.48 5.07
N ALA A 180 8.73 -16.03 6.10
CA ALA A 180 8.80 -16.58 7.45
C ALA A 180 8.12 -17.96 7.59
N GLY A 181 7.31 -18.36 6.62
CA GLY A 181 6.67 -19.67 6.56
C GLY A 181 5.39 -19.80 7.36
N PHE A 182 4.77 -18.70 7.81
CA PHE A 182 3.46 -18.71 8.48
C PHE A 182 2.31 -18.20 7.59
N ALA A 183 2.61 -17.80 6.35
CA ALA A 183 1.61 -17.65 5.29
C ALA A 183 1.97 -18.54 4.08
N ASP A 184 0.98 -19.21 3.49
CA ASP A 184 1.20 -19.98 2.26
C ASP A 184 1.33 -19.01 1.06
N PRO A 185 2.46 -19.00 0.34
CA PRO A 185 2.67 -18.12 -0.80
C PRO A 185 1.73 -18.37 -1.98
N ASN A 186 1.05 -19.52 -2.03
CA ASN A 186 0.08 -19.85 -3.08
C ASN A 186 -1.31 -19.26 -2.80
N LEU A 187 -1.59 -18.90 -1.54
CA LEU A 187 -2.82 -18.23 -1.17
C LEU A 187 -2.76 -16.74 -1.52
N GLN A 188 -3.92 -16.17 -1.80
CA GLN A 188 -4.05 -14.73 -2.08
C GLN A 188 -4.44 -13.93 -0.83
N VAL A 189 -5.01 -14.62 0.16
CA VAL A 189 -5.54 -14.08 1.41
C VAL A 189 -5.20 -15.05 2.54
N VAL A 190 -4.61 -14.55 3.63
CA VAL A 190 -4.26 -15.35 4.81
C VAL A 190 -4.64 -14.57 6.07
N LYS A 191 -5.27 -15.23 7.04
CA LYS A 191 -5.54 -14.65 8.36
C LYS A 191 -4.40 -15.00 9.31
N VAL A 192 -3.86 -14.01 9.99
CA VAL A 192 -2.76 -14.16 10.95
C VAL A 192 -3.00 -13.28 12.17
N CYS A 193 -2.35 -13.62 13.27
CA CYS A 193 -2.23 -12.73 14.42
C CYS A 193 -0.93 -11.91 14.28
N PRO A 194 -0.88 -10.63 14.68
CA PRO A 194 0.37 -9.86 14.67
C PRO A 194 1.51 -10.54 15.44
N VAL A 195 1.21 -11.26 16.53
CA VAL A 195 2.20 -12.07 17.26
C VAL A 195 2.86 -13.16 16.42
N ASP A 196 2.27 -13.60 15.30
CA ASP A 196 2.91 -14.56 14.40
C ASP A 196 4.18 -13.96 13.78
N PHE A 197 4.23 -12.62 13.63
CA PHE A 197 5.47 -11.90 13.26
C PHE A 197 6.49 -11.88 14.42
N GLU A 198 6.05 -12.02 15.69
CA GLU A 198 6.93 -12.18 16.85
C GLU A 198 7.45 -13.62 16.99
N ALA A 199 6.69 -14.66 16.62
CA ALA A 199 7.11 -16.05 16.75
C ALA A 199 8.41 -16.36 15.95
N CYS A 200 8.76 -15.54 14.95
CA CYS A 200 10.08 -15.54 14.29
C CYS A 200 11.27 -15.27 15.25
N LYS A 201 11.02 -14.71 16.43
CA LYS A 201 12.00 -14.51 17.53
C LYS A 201 12.38 -15.83 18.21
N LEU A 202 11.45 -16.80 18.28
CA LEU A 202 11.65 -18.12 18.91
C LEU A 202 12.33 -19.15 17.99
N VAL A 203 12.23 -18.97 16.67
CA VAL A 203 12.95 -19.79 15.67
C VAL A 203 14.48 -19.73 15.86
N LYS A 204 15.00 -18.65 16.46
CA LYS A 204 16.43 -18.48 16.78
C LYS A 204 16.85 -19.02 18.15
N GLN A 205 15.91 -19.39 19.03
CA GLN A 205 16.19 -19.82 20.41
C GLN A 205 16.23 -21.35 20.61
N ASN A 206 16.24 -22.15 19.55
CA ASN A 206 16.39 -23.62 19.62
C ASN A 206 15.33 -24.35 20.47
N LEU A 207 14.12 -23.80 20.61
CA LEU A 207 13.00 -24.57 21.15
C LEU A 207 12.37 -25.39 20.01
N LYS A 208 12.30 -26.72 20.21
CA LYS A 208 11.85 -27.72 19.24
C LYS A 208 10.52 -27.32 18.59
N MET A 209 10.54 -26.99 17.30
CA MET A 209 9.36 -26.82 16.47
C MET A 209 9.02 -28.13 15.71
N PRO A 210 7.74 -28.42 15.43
CA PRO A 210 7.33 -29.53 14.56
C PRO A 210 7.93 -29.41 13.15
N ASN A 211 8.15 -30.57 12.53
CA ASN A 211 9.10 -30.82 11.42
C ASN A 211 9.01 -30.06 10.07
N PRO A 212 7.98 -29.27 9.67
CA PRO A 212 8.02 -28.64 8.33
C PRO A 212 8.98 -27.44 8.19
N LEU A 213 9.36 -26.77 9.29
CA LEU A 213 10.05 -25.46 9.26
C LEU A 213 11.59 -25.53 9.13
N ILE A 214 12.19 -26.72 9.23
CA ILE A 214 13.66 -26.88 9.26
C ILE A 214 14.32 -26.63 7.89
N ASN A 215 13.60 -26.85 6.78
CA ASN A 215 14.19 -26.74 5.44
C ASN A 215 14.34 -25.30 4.93
N VAL A 216 13.57 -24.34 5.47
CA VAL A 216 13.64 -22.93 5.05
C VAL A 216 14.89 -22.23 5.61
N LEU A 217 15.33 -22.62 6.81
CA LEU A 217 16.45 -22.00 7.54
C LEU A 217 17.84 -22.40 7.00
N ARG A 218 17.95 -23.46 6.20
CA ARG A 218 19.22 -24.01 5.72
C ARG A 218 19.84 -23.28 4.52
N LYS A 219 19.13 -22.34 3.89
CA LYS A 219 19.65 -21.54 2.76
C LYS A 219 20.45 -20.31 3.23
N GLY A 220 21.57 -20.57 3.92
CA GLY A 220 22.86 -19.85 3.92
C GLY A 220 23.03 -18.33 4.07
N THR A 221 22.08 -17.45 3.74
CA THR A 221 22.36 -16.01 3.55
C THR A 221 21.37 -15.06 4.23
N PHE A 222 20.40 -15.58 4.99
CA PHE A 222 19.16 -14.89 5.35
C PHE A 222 19.02 -14.41 6.82
N HIS A 223 20.09 -14.40 7.64
CA HIS A 223 19.92 -14.47 9.10
C HIS A 223 19.93 -13.16 9.90
N ILE A 224 20.32 -12.02 9.32
CA ILE A 224 20.38 -10.73 10.06
C ILE A 224 19.44 -9.66 9.50
N TYR A 225 19.41 -9.47 8.18
CA TYR A 225 18.51 -8.52 7.53
C TYR A 225 17.05 -8.96 7.65
N ALA A 226 16.77 -10.25 7.46
CA ALA A 226 15.42 -10.77 7.66
C ALA A 226 14.97 -10.61 9.11
N TRP A 227 15.85 -10.86 10.10
CA TRP A 227 15.53 -10.68 11.52
C TRP A 227 15.23 -9.22 11.88
N ILE A 228 16.01 -8.26 11.36
CA ILE A 228 15.73 -6.82 11.50
C ILE A 228 14.39 -6.49 10.83
N SER A 229 14.13 -7.00 9.63
CA SER A 229 12.86 -6.78 8.92
C SER A 229 11.64 -7.33 9.68
N TYR A 230 11.73 -8.51 10.30
CA TYR A 230 10.64 -9.09 11.08
C TYR A 230 10.41 -8.36 12.41
N THR A 231 11.49 -7.99 13.10
CA THR A 231 11.41 -7.17 14.32
C THR A 231 10.80 -5.80 14.00
N ASN A 232 11.18 -5.21 12.88
CA ASN A 232 10.61 -3.95 12.41
C ASN A 232 9.13 -4.07 12.07
N ILE A 233 8.69 -5.18 11.49
CA ILE A 233 7.28 -5.41 11.15
C ILE A 233 6.41 -5.60 12.39
N HIS A 234 6.87 -6.39 13.37
CA HIS A 234 6.16 -6.49 14.64
C HIS A 234 6.04 -5.12 15.31
N CYS A 235 7.16 -4.39 15.41
CA CYS A 235 7.15 -3.01 15.88
C CYS A 235 6.20 -2.17 15.02
N LEU A 236 6.18 -2.30 13.70
CA LEU A 236 5.29 -1.53 12.83
C LEU A 236 3.80 -1.81 13.12
N LEU A 237 3.43 -3.08 13.38
CA LEU A 237 2.06 -3.46 13.73
C LEU A 237 1.65 -2.92 15.10
N ASP A 238 2.55 -2.97 16.09
CA ASP A 238 2.35 -2.32 17.38
C ASP A 238 2.23 -0.79 17.22
N LEU A 239 3.07 -0.21 16.36
CA LEU A 239 3.17 1.22 16.12
C LEU A 239 1.93 1.76 15.37
N VAL A 240 1.29 0.97 14.50
CA VAL A 240 -0.01 1.35 13.89
C VAL A 240 -1.22 1.07 14.80
N GLY A 241 -0.96 0.68 16.06
CA GLY A 241 -1.94 0.63 17.14
C GLY A 241 -2.81 -0.63 17.17
N LEU A 242 -2.30 -1.75 16.65
CA LEU A 242 -3.01 -3.04 16.71
C LEU A 242 -2.72 -3.74 18.03
N ASP A 243 -3.72 -4.44 18.57
CA ASP A 243 -3.48 -5.36 19.69
C ASP A 243 -2.83 -6.65 19.14
N PRO A 244 -1.56 -6.94 19.48
CA PRO A 244 -0.85 -8.05 18.87
C PRO A 244 -1.38 -9.43 19.26
N TRP A 245 -2.14 -9.52 20.36
CA TRP A 245 -2.62 -10.77 20.93
C TRP A 245 -4.10 -11.04 20.64
N GLN A 246 -4.88 -10.01 20.32
CA GLN A 246 -6.34 -10.12 20.22
C GLN A 246 -6.90 -9.81 18.83
N GLN A 247 -6.14 -9.16 17.95
CA GLN A 247 -6.64 -8.73 16.65
C GLN A 247 -6.16 -9.64 15.51
N ILE A 248 -7.07 -10.41 14.91
CA ILE A 248 -6.77 -11.15 13.67
C ILE A 248 -6.74 -10.16 12.52
N ILE A 249 -5.63 -10.11 11.80
CA ILE A 249 -5.47 -9.32 10.57
C ILE A 249 -5.55 -10.22 9.34
N THR A 250 -5.94 -9.63 8.21
CA THR A 250 -6.03 -10.32 6.93
C THR A 250 -4.88 -9.87 6.03
N LEU A 251 -3.86 -10.69 5.87
CA LEU A 251 -2.82 -10.48 4.87
C LEU A 251 -3.41 -10.70 3.48
N VAL A 252 -3.17 -9.76 2.56
CA VAL A 252 -3.76 -9.80 1.21
C VAL A 252 -2.76 -9.45 0.12
N LYS A 253 -2.75 -10.26 -0.95
CA LYS A 253 -2.12 -9.95 -2.25
C LYS A 253 -3.17 -9.58 -3.29
N LYS A 254 -4.24 -10.37 -3.34
CA LYS A 254 -5.36 -10.16 -4.25
C LYS A 254 -6.67 -10.46 -3.53
N VAL A 255 -7.71 -9.70 -3.84
CA VAL A 255 -9.07 -9.93 -3.38
C VAL A 255 -9.84 -10.60 -4.51
N ARG A 256 -10.60 -11.64 -4.17
CA ARG A 256 -11.51 -12.27 -5.14
C ARG A 256 -12.67 -11.31 -5.43
N TYR A 257 -12.89 -11.03 -6.70
CA TYR A 257 -14.00 -10.23 -7.19
C TYR A 257 -14.68 -10.98 -8.32
N HIS A 258 -15.90 -11.45 -8.07
CA HIS A 258 -16.59 -12.43 -8.90
C HIS A 258 -15.74 -13.70 -9.16
N ASP A 259 -15.40 -13.96 -10.42
CA ASP A 259 -14.62 -15.11 -10.90
C ASP A 259 -13.12 -14.82 -11.04
N ALA A 260 -12.68 -13.59 -10.74
CA ALA A 260 -11.29 -13.18 -10.87
C ALA A 260 -10.66 -12.77 -9.52
N PHE A 261 -9.33 -12.68 -9.51
CA PHE A 261 -8.56 -12.09 -8.43
C PHE A 261 -8.01 -10.74 -8.88
N VAL A 262 -8.32 -9.70 -8.12
CA VAL A 262 -7.86 -8.33 -8.37
C VAL A 262 -6.83 -7.94 -7.32
N GLU A 263 -5.77 -7.27 -7.76
CA GLU A 263 -4.67 -6.87 -6.89
C GLU A 263 -5.12 -5.91 -5.78
N ALA A 264 -4.61 -6.14 -4.56
CA ALA A 264 -4.88 -5.32 -3.39
C ALA A 264 -3.99 -4.07 -3.35
N ALA A 265 -4.04 -3.26 -4.41
CA ALA A 265 -3.20 -2.08 -4.58
C ALA A 265 -4.04 -0.84 -4.92
N TRP A 266 -3.45 0.34 -4.80
CA TRP A 266 -4.10 1.63 -5.01
C TRP A 266 -4.66 1.86 -6.44
N SER A 267 -4.15 1.13 -7.45
CA SER A 267 -4.46 1.40 -8.87
C SER A 267 -5.94 1.29 -9.22
N LEU A 268 -6.66 0.32 -8.65
CA LEU A 268 -8.10 0.19 -8.87
C LEU A 268 -8.87 1.38 -8.28
N GLY A 269 -8.56 1.77 -7.04
CA GLY A 269 -9.22 2.88 -6.36
C GLY A 269 -9.02 4.21 -7.08
N SER A 270 -7.80 4.47 -7.57
CA SER A 270 -7.52 5.63 -8.42
C SER A 270 -8.32 5.58 -9.73
N THR A 271 -8.46 4.39 -10.33
CA THR A 271 -9.28 4.21 -11.55
C THR A 271 -10.77 4.47 -11.27
N ILE A 272 -11.30 3.98 -10.14
CA ILE A 272 -12.68 4.21 -9.72
C ILE A 272 -12.96 5.71 -9.58
N GLU A 273 -12.06 6.46 -8.94
CA GLU A 273 -12.19 7.92 -8.84
C GLU A 273 -12.19 8.60 -10.21
N ALA A 274 -11.25 8.22 -11.08
CA ALA A 274 -11.12 8.79 -12.42
C ALA A 274 -12.39 8.59 -13.27
N VAL A 275 -13.00 7.41 -13.23
CA VAL A 275 -14.24 7.12 -13.99
C VAL A 275 -15.51 7.63 -13.31
N SER A 276 -15.47 7.90 -12.00
CA SER A 276 -16.60 8.51 -11.29
C SER A 276 -16.70 10.02 -11.52
N SER A 277 -15.62 10.63 -12.00
CA SER A 277 -15.51 12.06 -12.26
C SER A 277 -15.82 12.46 -13.72
N THR A 278 -16.11 11.48 -14.58
CA THR A 278 -16.46 11.65 -16.01
C THR A 278 -17.95 11.48 -16.26
#